data_AF-A0A368Y2E5-F1
#
_entry.id   AF-A0A368Y2E5-F1
#
_cell.length_a   1.000
_cell.length_b   1.000
_cell.length_c   1.000
_cell.angle_alpha   90.00
_cell.angle_beta   90.00
_cell.angle_gamma   90.00
#
_symmetry.space_group_name_H-M   'P 1'
#
loop_
_entity.id
_entity.type
_entity.pdbx_description
1 polymer ?
#
loop_
_entity_poly.entity_id
_entity_poly.type
_entity_poly.pdbx_seq_one_letter_code
_entity_poly.pdbx_strand_id
1 'polypeptide(L)'
;MHHYPSALIQLEAIRKAAGLAEDTEVRATALELVARLEMDYHLQRLSRPAMLLALDAFRRLPGTDDSINALEAMAARDASGNAP
;
A
#
# COMPACT_ATOMS: atom_id res chain seq x y z
N MET A 1 0.89 -21.48 12.02
CA MET A 1 0.47 -20.10 12.34
C MET A 1 1.36 -19.15 11.56
N HIS A 2 0.95 -18.76 10.35
CA HIS A 2 1.81 -17.98 9.46
C HIS A 2 1.88 -16.53 9.95
N HIS A 3 3.10 -16.12 10.27
CA HIS A 3 3.46 -14.77 10.63
C HIS A 3 3.19 -13.83 9.44
N TYR A 4 2.17 -12.98 9.54
CA TYR A 4 1.98 -11.79 8.67
C TYR A 4 2.37 -10.45 9.35
N PRO A 5 3.46 -10.31 10.12
CA PRO A 5 3.92 -8.98 10.57
C PRO A 5 4.45 -8.15 9.39
N SER A 6 4.80 -8.77 8.26
CA SER A 6 5.37 -8.10 7.09
C SER A 6 4.39 -7.14 6.41
N ALA A 7 3.12 -7.51 6.22
CA ALA A 7 2.15 -6.69 5.50
C ALA A 7 1.83 -5.38 6.24
N LEU A 8 1.65 -5.43 7.56
CA LEU A 8 1.37 -4.24 8.37
C LEU A 8 2.57 -3.28 8.39
N ILE A 9 3.80 -3.81 8.49
CA ILE A 9 5.03 -3.02 8.39
C ILE A 9 5.15 -2.34 7.01
N GLN A 10 4.77 -3.04 5.93
CA GLN A 10 4.76 -2.46 4.59
C GLN A 10 3.72 -1.34 4.46
N LEU A 11 2.51 -1.54 4.98
CA LEU A 11 1.46 -0.50 5.00
C LEU A 11 1.89 0.73 5.80
N GLU A 12 2.54 0.55 6.95
CA GLU A 12 3.12 1.66 7.72
C GLU A 12 4.20 2.42 6.94
N ALA A 13 5.05 1.71 6.18
CA ALA A 13 6.06 2.32 5.32
C ALA A 13 5.42 3.14 4.19
N ILE A 14 4.40 2.59 3.53
CA ILE A 14 3.63 3.29 2.48
C ILE A 14 2.96 4.54 3.09
N ARG A 15 2.39 4.44 4.30
CA ARG A 15 1.79 5.57 5.01
C ARG A 15 2.78 6.70 5.28
N LYS A 16 3.99 6.35 5.73
CA LYS A 16 5.06 7.34 5.96
C LYS A 16 5.45 8.01 4.65
N ALA A 17 5.66 7.25 3.58
CA ALA A 17 5.97 7.78 2.26
C ALA A 17 4.87 8.72 1.73
N ALA A 18 3.60 8.33 1.85
CA ALA A 18 2.44 9.16 1.53
C ALA A 18 2.44 10.48 2.32
N GLY A 19 2.85 10.44 3.59
CA GLY A 19 2.96 11.61 4.46
C GLY A 19 4.07 12.59 4.07
N LEU A 20 5.05 12.19 3.24
CA LEU A 20 6.14 13.04 2.78
C LEU A 20 5.79 13.85 1.52
N ALA A 21 4.63 13.61 0.90
CA ALA A 21 4.20 14.40 -0.25
C ALA A 21 4.09 15.89 0.14
N GLU A 22 4.71 16.75 -0.68
CA GLU A 22 4.76 18.21 -0.47
C GLU A 22 3.39 18.83 -0.65
N ASP A 23 2.66 18.40 -1.68
CA ASP A 23 1.30 18.83 -1.95
C ASP A 23 0.33 18.25 -0.91
N THR A 24 -0.49 19.13 -0.32
CA THR A 24 -1.37 18.75 0.79
C THR A 24 -2.58 17.95 0.33
N GLU A 25 -3.10 18.20 -0.88
CA GLU A 25 -4.21 17.43 -1.46
C GLU A 25 -3.72 16.04 -1.87
N VAL A 26 -2.53 15.96 -2.46
CA VAL A 26 -1.88 14.69 -2.77
C VAL A 26 -1.61 13.89 -1.50
N ARG A 27 -1.04 14.52 -0.46
CA ARG A 27 -0.79 13.86 0.82
C ARG A 27 -2.07 13.32 1.45
N ALA A 28 -3.14 14.11 1.46
CA ALA A 28 -4.43 13.67 2.00
C ALA A 28 -4.99 12.47 1.22
N THR A 29 -4.98 12.55 -0.11
CA THR A 29 -5.45 11.47 -0.99
C THR A 29 -4.62 10.20 -0.83
N ALA A 30 -3.29 10.33 -0.79
CA ALA A 30 -2.35 9.25 -0.57
C ALA A 30 -2.58 8.56 0.78
N LEU A 31 -2.76 9.33 1.86
CA LEU A 31 -3.05 8.80 3.19
C LEU A 31 -4.42 8.08 3.25
N GLU A 32 -5.44 8.58 2.55
CA GLU A 32 -6.74 7.92 2.47
C GLU A 32 -6.64 6.56 1.75
N LEU A 33 -5.87 6.49 0.66
CA LEU A 33 -5.60 5.23 -0.05
C LEU A 33 -4.91 4.21 0.86
N VAL A 34 -3.91 4.61 1.64
CA VAL A 34 -3.26 3.71 2.60
C VAL A 34 -4.22 3.27 3.69
N ALA A 35 -5.02 4.18 4.25
CA ALA A 35 -6.00 3.85 5.28
C ALA A 35 -7.04 2.83 4.78
N ARG A 36 -7.44 2.91 3.50
CA ARG A 36 -8.30 1.90 2.87
C ARG A 36 -7.62 0.53 2.83
N LEU A 37 -6.34 0.47 2.43
CA LEU A 37 -5.56 -0.76 2.40
C LEU A 37 -5.35 -1.36 3.81
N GLU A 38 -5.06 -0.53 4.81
CA GLU A 38 -4.99 -0.93 6.22
C GLU A 38 -6.32 -1.53 6.68
N MET A 39 -7.45 -0.89 6.35
CA MET A 39 -8.78 -1.40 6.68
C MET A 39 -9.07 -2.73 5.97
N ASP A 40 -8.78 -2.84 4.68
CA ASP A 40 -8.95 -4.09 3.93
C ASP A 40 -8.06 -5.20 4.50
N TYR A 41 -6.84 -4.89 4.95
CA TYR A 41 -5.96 -5.83 5.62
C TYR A 41 -6.55 -6.31 6.95
N HIS A 42 -7.01 -5.40 7.80
CA HIS A 42 -7.66 -5.74 9.08
C HIS A 42 -8.92 -6.58 8.91
N LEU A 43 -9.66 -6.36 7.83
CA LEU A 43 -10.86 -7.13 7.49
C LEU A 43 -10.54 -8.44 6.75
N GLN A 44 -9.27 -8.78 6.52
CA GLN A 44 -8.84 -9.92 5.69
C GLN A 44 -9.44 -9.90 4.27
N ARG A 45 -9.71 -8.70 3.76
CA ARG A 45 -10.23 -8.41 2.42
C ARG A 45 -9.16 -7.86 1.47
N LEU A 46 -7.96 -7.61 1.99
CA LEU A 46 -6.84 -7.19 1.17
C LEU A 46 -6.53 -8.27 0.15
N SER A 47 -6.63 -7.89 -1.13
CA SER A 47 -6.44 -8.78 -2.26
C SER A 47 -5.55 -8.10 -3.28
N ARG A 48 -4.90 -8.90 -4.13
CA ARG A 48 -4.07 -8.38 -5.22
C ARG A 48 -4.79 -7.36 -6.11
N PRO A 49 -6.06 -7.54 -6.51
CA PRO A 49 -6.82 -6.51 -7.22
C PRO A 49 -6.96 -5.20 -6.44
N ALA A 50 -7.22 -5.25 -5.13
CA ALA A 50 -7.33 -4.05 -4.30
C ALA A 50 -5.99 -3.29 -4.22
N MET A 51 -4.87 -4.02 -4.08
CA MET A 51 -3.53 -3.44 -4.12
C MET A 51 -3.20 -2.80 -5.47
N LEU A 52 -3.57 -3.43 -6.60
CA LEU A 52 -3.36 -2.86 -7.94
C LEU A 52 -4.22 -1.61 -8.19
N LEU A 53 -5.45 -1.56 -7.67
CA LEU A 53 -6.30 -0.36 -7.75
C LEU A 53 -5.70 0.80 -6.96
N ALA A 54 -5.20 0.54 -5.75
CA ALA A 54 -4.51 1.56 -4.98
C ALA A 54 -3.23 2.03 -5.70
N LEU A 55 -2.49 1.11 -6.32
CA LEU A 55 -1.29 1.45 -7.10
C LEU A 55 -1.59 2.36 -8.30
N ASP A 56 -2.66 2.08 -9.03
CA ASP A 56 -3.10 2.95 -10.13
C ASP A 56 -3.48 4.36 -9.63
N ALA A 57 -4.13 4.44 -8.46
CA ALA A 57 -4.44 5.71 -7.83
C ALA A 57 -3.17 6.48 -7.40
N PHE A 58 -2.18 5.80 -6.79
CA PHE A 58 -0.90 6.41 -6.47
C PHE A 58 -0.15 6.91 -7.71
N ARG A 59 -0.16 6.17 -8.82
CA ARG A 59 0.49 6.61 -10.07
C ARG A 59 -0.09 7.91 -10.66
N ARG A 60 -1.30 8.29 -10.27
CA ARG A 60 -1.93 9.56 -10.65
C ARG A 60 -1.57 10.70 -9.71
N LEU A 61 -0.95 10.41 -8.57
CA LEU A 61 -0.56 11.35 -7.54
C LEU A 61 0.93 11.73 -7.72
N PRO A 62 1.26 12.98 -8.07
CA PRO A 62 2.66 13.40 -8.22
C PRO A 62 3.40 13.37 -6.88
N GLY A 63 4.66 12.91 -6.88
CA GLY A 63 5.49 12.88 -5.68
C GLY A 63 5.17 11.75 -4.70
N THR A 64 4.55 10.66 -5.18
CA THR A 64 4.26 9.46 -4.36
C THR A 64 5.07 8.24 -4.79
N ASP A 65 6.18 8.42 -5.49
CA ASP A 65 7.04 7.37 -6.05
C ASP A 65 7.48 6.33 -5.00
N ASP A 66 7.83 6.78 -3.79
CA ASP A 66 8.18 5.88 -2.69
C ASP A 66 6.99 5.00 -2.24
N SER A 67 5.77 5.55 -2.27
CA SER A 67 4.55 4.80 -1.95
C SER A 67 4.23 3.76 -3.04
N ILE A 68 4.43 4.13 -4.32
CA ILE A 68 4.28 3.24 -5.47
C ILE A 68 5.25 2.07 -5.36
N ASN A 69 6.55 2.34 -5.16
CA ASN A 69 7.58 1.31 -5.05
C ASN A 69 7.32 0.34 -3.90
N ALA A 70 6.92 0.87 -2.73
CA ALA A 70 6.60 0.05 -1.56
C ALA A 70 5.35 -0.83 -1.79
N LEU A 71 4.30 -0.28 -2.41
CA LEU A 71 3.09 -1.03 -2.73
C LEU A 71 3.32 -2.09 -3.82
N GLU A 72 4.16 -1.81 -4.83
CA GLU A 72 4.58 -2.80 -5.83
C GLU A 72 5.37 -3.94 -5.21
N ALA A 73 6.32 -3.62 -4.32
CA ALA A 73 7.07 -4.64 -3.59
C ALA A 73 6.15 -5.52 -2.72
N MET A 74 5.16 -4.91 -2.07
CA MET A 74 4.14 -5.63 -1.29
C MET A 74 3.31 -6.56 -2.19
N ALA A 75 2.78 -6.06 -3.30
CA ALA A 75 1.98 -6.82 -4.25
C ALA A 75 2.77 -7.96 -4.95
N ALA A 76 4.06 -7.76 -5.20
CA ALA A 76 4.95 -8.77 -5.74
C ALA A 76 5.24 -9.90 -4.73
N ARG A 77 5.38 -9.56 -3.45
CA ARG A 77 5.59 -10.54 -2.36
C ARG A 77 4.34 -11.38 -2.09
N ASP A 78 3.15 -10.77 -2.19
CA ASP A 78 1.87 -11.48 -2.13
C ASP A 78 1.73 -12.50 -3.28
N ALA A 79 2.11 -12.10 -4.50
CA ALA A 79 2.14 -12.99 -5.66
C ALA A 79 3.17 -14.14 -5.55
N SER A 80 4.25 -13.92 -4.79
CA SER A 80 5.25 -14.96 -4.47
C SER A 80 4.82 -15.89 -3.33
N GLY A 81 3.60 -15.70 -2.79
CA GLY A 81 2.96 -16.55 -1.79
C GLY A 81 2.53 -17.94 -2.29
N ASN A 82 3.18 -18.47 -3.33
CA ASN A 82 3.15 -19.89 -3.64
C ASN A 82 4.41 -20.54 -3.03
N ALA A 83 4.36 -20.79 -1.73
CA ALA A 83 5.25 -21.75 -1.09
C ALA A 83 4.43 -23.02 -0.81
N PRO A 84 4.57 -24.10 -1.62
CA PRO A 84 4.26 -25.44 -1.14
C PRO A 84 5.16 -25.84 0.04
#